data_AF-A0A2R6DJX8-F1
#
_entry.id   AF-A0A2R6DJX8-F1
#
_cell.length_a   1.000
_cell.length_b   1.000
_cell.length_c   1.000
_cell.angle_alpha   90.00
_cell.angle_beta   90.00
_cell.angle_gamma   90.00
#
_symmetry.space_group_name_H-M   'P 1'
#
loop_
_entity.id
_entity.type
_entity.pdbx_description
1 polymer ?
#
loop_
_entity_poly.entity_id
_entity_poly.type
_entity_poly.pdbx_seq_one_letter_code
_entity_poly.pdbx_strand_id
1 'polypeptide(L)'
;MDRWSVRLRMLLSEYFMVLVVALLALTLVGAYLAYPPHVDPGTEVETVEDARWSSTGQYSHEATVQQETEVFEAGTVLRNRGSYFQRVTPILNGSFFYRYEATQGGDLGADTTLQLV
;
A
#
# COMPACT_ATOMS: atom_id res chain seq x y z
N MET A 1 -60.67 -22.85 -17.58
CA MET A 1 -60.41 -23.41 -16.24
C MET A 1 -59.11 -24.20 -16.31
N ASP A 2 -58.02 -23.62 -15.82
CA ASP A 2 -56.68 -24.21 -15.97
C ASP A 2 -56.57 -25.49 -15.16
N ARG A 3 -56.34 -26.61 -15.85
CA ARG A 3 -56.23 -27.95 -15.27
C ARG A 3 -55.16 -28.04 -14.16
N TRP A 4 -54.21 -27.10 -14.17
CA TRP A 4 -53.20 -26.90 -13.13
C TRP A 4 -53.80 -26.55 -11.77
N SER A 5 -54.76 -25.62 -11.74
CA SER A 5 -55.37 -25.13 -10.49
C SER A 5 -56.17 -26.20 -9.75
N VAL A 6 -56.81 -27.11 -10.50
CA VAL A 6 -57.61 -28.22 -9.93
C VAL A 6 -56.69 -29.30 -9.37
N ARG A 7 -55.61 -29.65 -10.08
CA ARG A 7 -54.61 -30.60 -9.59
C ARG A 7 -53.86 -30.08 -8.37
N LEU A 8 -53.54 -28.79 -8.36
CA LEU A 8 -52.88 -28.14 -7.22
C LEU A 8 -53.76 -28.21 -5.98
N ARG A 9 -55.06 -27.90 -6.09
CA ARG A 9 -56.01 -27.98 -4.96
C ARG A 9 -56.19 -29.39 -4.41
N MET A 10 -56.22 -30.40 -5.28
CA MET A 10 -56.41 -31.80 -4.88
C MET A 10 -55.18 -32.33 -4.12
N LEU A 11 -53.98 -32.05 -4.62
CA LEU A 11 -52.73 -32.36 -3.92
C LEU A 11 -52.59 -31.57 -2.62
N LEU A 12 -53.03 -30.30 -2.61
CA LEU A 12 -52.98 -29.45 -1.43
C LEU A 12 -53.94 -29.92 -0.34
N SER A 13 -55.10 -30.49 -0.67
CA SER A 13 -56.04 -31.02 0.33
C SER A 13 -55.63 -32.37 0.89
N GLU A 14 -55.05 -33.24 0.05
CA GLU A 14 -54.68 -34.61 0.44
C GLU A 14 -53.32 -34.66 1.15
N TYR A 15 -52.40 -33.78 0.76
CA TYR A 15 -51.05 -33.69 1.34
C TYR A 15 -50.80 -32.38 2.10
N PHE A 16 -51.87 -31.65 2.49
CA PHE A 16 -51.75 -30.39 3.22
C PHE A 16 -50.80 -30.51 4.41
N MET A 17 -51.03 -31.55 5.23
CA MET A 17 -50.27 -31.78 6.44
C MET A 17 -48.82 -32.16 6.14
N VAL A 18 -48.58 -32.96 5.10
CA VAL A 18 -47.23 -33.34 4.66
C VAL A 18 -46.46 -32.12 4.17
N LEU A 19 -47.10 -31.22 3.42
CA LEU A 19 -46.50 -29.97 2.95
C LEU A 19 -46.19 -29.02 4.10
N VAL A 20 -47.10 -28.86 5.07
CA VAL A 20 -46.87 -28.04 6.25
C VAL A 20 -45.69 -28.59 7.06
N VAL A 21 -45.63 -29.90 7.28
CA VAL A 21 -44.51 -30.54 7.99
C VAL A 21 -43.20 -30.37 7.22
N ALA A 22 -43.20 -30.53 5.89
CA ALA A 22 -42.01 -30.31 5.07
C ALA A 22 -41.52 -28.86 5.15
N LEU A 23 -42.44 -27.89 5.14
CA LEU A 23 -42.10 -26.47 5.25
C LEU A 23 -41.53 -26.15 6.64
N LEU A 24 -42.13 -26.70 7.70
CA LEU A 24 -41.61 -26.55 9.06
C LEU A 24 -40.21 -27.18 9.20
N ALA A 25 -40.00 -28.36 8.64
CA ALA A 25 -38.68 -28.99 8.62
C ALA A 25 -37.64 -28.12 7.90
N LEU A 26 -38.00 -27.54 6.74
CA LEU A 26 -37.13 -26.61 6.02
C LEU A 26 -36.79 -25.37 6.86
N THR A 27 -37.77 -24.80 7.57
CA THR A 27 -37.51 -23.65 8.46
C THR A 27 -36.57 -23.99 9.60
N LEU A 28 -36.71 -25.16 10.22
CA LEU A 28 -35.83 -25.60 11.32
C LEU A 28 -34.41 -25.85 10.82
N VAL A 29 -34.26 -26.49 9.66
CA VAL A 29 -32.94 -26.72 9.05
C VAL A 29 -32.28 -25.38 8.69
N GLY A 30 -33.02 -24.46 8.08
CA GLY A 30 -32.52 -23.12 7.76
C GLY A 30 -32.07 -22.36 9.01
N ALA A 31 -32.86 -22.39 10.08
CA ALA A 31 -32.51 -21.78 11.35
C ALA A 31 -31.27 -22.40 11.99
N TYR A 32 -31.15 -23.74 11.97
CA TYR A 32 -29.98 -24.45 12.48
C TYR A 32 -28.70 -24.11 11.70
N LEU A 33 -28.78 -24.01 10.37
CA LEU A 33 -27.62 -23.66 9.53
C LEU A 33 -27.24 -22.18 9.63
N ALA A 34 -28.20 -21.29 9.88
CA ALA A 34 -27.96 -19.86 10.08
C ALA A 34 -27.48 -19.52 11.50
N TYR A 35 -27.68 -20.41 12.47
CA TYR A 35 -27.29 -20.18 13.87
C TYR A 35 -25.78 -20.00 14.05
N PRO A 36 -24.88 -20.85 13.49
CA PRO A 36 -23.44 -20.70 13.63
C PRO A 36 -22.87 -19.34 13.16
N PRO A 37 -23.14 -18.86 11.93
CA PRO A 37 -22.64 -17.55 11.50
C PRO A 37 -23.32 -16.37 12.22
N HIS A 38 -24.45 -16.59 12.90
CA HIS A 38 -25.06 -15.56 13.74
C HIS A 38 -24.38 -15.42 15.10
N VAL A 39 -24.00 -16.53 15.74
CA VAL A 39 -23.38 -16.53 17.08
C VAL A 39 -21.88 -16.27 17.04
N ASP A 40 -21.22 -16.69 15.97
CA ASP A 40 -19.82 -16.42 15.71
C ASP A 40 -19.67 -16.04 14.24
N PRO A 41 -19.87 -14.76 13.89
CA PRO A 41 -19.76 -14.27 12.51
C PRO A 41 -18.34 -14.43 11.93
N GLY A 42 -17.40 -14.99 12.70
CA GLY A 42 -16.01 -15.07 12.34
C GLY A 42 -15.33 -13.70 12.43
N THR A 43 -14.01 -13.72 12.43
CA THR A 43 -13.20 -12.51 12.31
C THR A 43 -12.85 -12.31 10.85
N GLU A 44 -13.36 -11.23 10.24
CA GLU A 44 -12.85 -10.76 8.96
C GLU A 44 -11.50 -10.09 9.22
N VAL A 45 -10.43 -10.66 8.66
CA VAL A 45 -9.07 -10.10 8.81
C VAL A 45 -8.91 -9.00 7.77
N GLU A 46 -9.11 -7.75 8.19
CA GLU A 46 -8.81 -6.59 7.37
C GLU A 46 -7.31 -6.27 7.48
N THR A 47 -6.58 -6.42 6.38
CA THR A 47 -5.17 -6.02 6.31
C THR A 47 -5.09 -4.50 6.16
N VAL A 48 -4.92 -3.79 7.27
CA VAL A 48 -4.60 -2.35 7.27
C VAL A 48 -3.09 -2.19 7.32
N GLU A 49 -2.52 -1.53 6.30
CA GLU A 49 -1.10 -1.18 6.29
C GLU A 49 -0.86 0.02 7.23
N ASP A 50 -0.61 -0.26 8.52
CA ASP A 50 -0.41 0.74 9.56
C ASP A 50 0.98 1.41 9.50
N ALA A 51 1.97 0.65 9.04
CA ALA A 51 3.35 1.12 8.94
C ALA A 51 3.59 1.80 7.59
N ARG A 52 3.88 3.10 7.62
CA ARG A 52 4.30 3.88 6.45
C ARG A 52 5.67 4.46 6.74
N TRP A 53 6.54 4.45 5.74
CA TRP A 53 7.83 5.09 5.80
C TRP A 53 8.12 5.83 4.49
N SER A 54 8.90 6.90 4.58
CA SER A 54 9.41 7.64 3.43
C SER A 54 10.88 7.99 3.64
N SER A 55 11.65 8.02 2.56
CA SER A 55 13.07 8.32 2.57
C SER A 55 13.39 9.29 1.45
N THR A 56 14.15 10.33 1.76
CA THR A 56 14.58 11.35 0.79
C THR A 56 16.07 11.62 0.96
N GLY A 57 16.82 11.50 -0.14
CA GLY A 57 18.22 11.88 -0.23
C GLY A 57 18.39 13.10 -1.15
N GLN A 58 19.24 14.04 -0.75
CA GLN A 58 19.63 15.19 -1.57
C GLN A 58 21.15 15.33 -1.56
N TYR A 59 21.72 15.57 -2.74
CA TYR A 59 23.14 15.82 -2.90
C TYR A 59 23.35 17.21 -3.49
N SER A 60 24.24 18.00 -2.89
CA SER A 60 24.65 19.28 -3.43
C SER A 60 26.17 19.37 -3.42
N HIS A 61 26.73 20.07 -4.39
CA HIS A 61 28.17 20.15 -4.53
C HIS A 61 28.59 21.46 -5.16
N GLU A 62 29.77 21.93 -4.79
CA GLU A 62 30.34 23.18 -5.24
C GLU A 62 31.87 23.07 -5.35
N ALA A 63 32.45 23.91 -6.18
CA ALA A 63 33.90 24.04 -6.28
C ALA A 63 34.27 25.48 -6.54
N THR A 64 35.32 25.95 -5.88
CA THR A 64 35.84 27.31 -6.06
C THR A 64 36.96 27.29 -7.08
N VAL A 65 36.88 28.19 -8.06
CA VAL A 65 37.92 28.40 -9.07
C VAL A 65 39.16 28.94 -8.38
N GLN A 66 40.27 28.20 -8.42
CA GLN A 66 41.54 28.63 -7.84
C GLN A 66 42.50 29.20 -8.88
N GLN A 67 42.36 28.77 -10.14
CA GLN A 67 43.14 29.27 -11.26
C GLN A 67 42.23 30.03 -12.22
N GLU A 68 42.59 31.29 -12.52
CA GLU A 68 41.86 32.11 -13.48
C GLU A 68 41.89 31.50 -14.89
N THR A 69 40.78 31.63 -15.60
CA THR A 69 40.59 31.18 -16.99
C THR A 69 39.89 32.28 -17.76
N GLU A 70 39.91 32.23 -19.10
CA GLU A 70 39.17 33.19 -19.95
C GLU A 70 37.67 33.23 -19.65
N VAL A 71 37.11 32.13 -19.13
CA VAL A 71 35.67 31.97 -18.86
C VAL A 71 35.30 32.24 -17.40
N PHE A 72 36.23 32.00 -16.46
CA PHE A 72 35.97 32.11 -15.03
C PHE A 72 37.14 32.76 -14.29
N GLU A 73 36.81 33.79 -13.51
CA GLU A 73 37.74 34.45 -12.60
C GLU A 73 38.07 33.59 -11.38
N ALA A 74 39.28 33.76 -10.84
CA ALA A 74 39.65 33.14 -9.57
C ALA A 74 38.72 33.60 -8.43
N GLY A 75 38.31 32.66 -7.58
CA GLY A 75 37.34 32.88 -6.50
C GLY A 75 35.88 32.62 -6.90
N THR A 76 35.58 32.42 -8.19
CA THR A 76 34.22 32.08 -8.64
C THR A 76 33.76 30.75 -8.04
N VAL A 77 32.57 30.72 -7.45
CA VAL A 77 31.98 29.49 -6.89
C VAL A 77 31.04 28.84 -7.91
N LEU A 78 31.44 27.66 -8.40
CA LEU A 78 30.63 26.84 -9.29
C LEU A 78 29.80 25.86 -8.45
N ARG A 79 28.47 25.85 -8.64
CA ARG A 79 27.53 25.02 -7.84
C ARG A 79 26.75 24.08 -8.74
N ASN A 80 26.50 22.86 -8.25
CA ASN A 80 25.62 21.85 -8.86
C ASN A 80 25.84 21.63 -10.37
N ARG A 81 27.11 21.66 -10.83
CA ARG A 81 27.46 21.46 -12.24
C ARG A 81 27.66 19.99 -12.60
N GLY A 82 27.18 19.58 -13.78
CA GLY A 82 27.41 18.22 -14.28
C GLY A 82 28.89 17.85 -14.48
N SER A 83 29.80 18.82 -14.56
CA SER A 83 31.24 18.59 -14.65
C SER A 83 32.06 19.71 -13.99
N TYR A 84 33.22 19.33 -13.47
CA TYR A 84 34.23 20.24 -12.91
C TYR A 84 35.60 19.92 -13.51
N PHE A 85 36.41 20.96 -13.75
CA PHE A 85 37.75 20.79 -14.27
C PHE A 85 38.75 20.78 -13.11
N GLN A 86 39.31 19.62 -12.78
CA GLN A 86 40.21 19.44 -11.62
C GLN A 86 41.40 20.42 -11.61
N ARG A 87 41.91 20.82 -12.78
CA ARG A 87 43.01 21.80 -12.87
C ARG A 87 42.60 23.19 -12.36
N VAL A 88 41.35 23.58 -12.60
CA VAL A 88 40.82 24.91 -12.32
C VAL A 88 40.15 24.95 -10.94
N THR A 89 39.46 23.88 -10.58
CA THR A 89 38.74 23.68 -9.32
C THR A 89 39.20 22.37 -8.66
N PRO A 90 40.40 22.33 -8.05
CA PRO A 90 40.98 21.09 -7.54
C PRO A 90 40.30 20.56 -6.28
N ILE A 91 39.50 21.39 -5.59
CA ILE A 91 38.76 21.02 -4.39
C ILE A 91 37.27 21.03 -4.71
N LEU A 92 36.63 19.86 -4.55
CA LEU A 92 35.19 19.71 -4.66
C LEU A 92 34.60 19.58 -3.25
N ASN A 93 33.74 20.52 -2.87
CA ASN A 93 32.97 20.47 -1.64
C ASN A 93 31.60 19.85 -1.93
N GLY A 94 31.29 18.73 -1.28
CA GLY A 94 30.00 18.05 -1.40
C GLY A 94 29.28 18.02 -0.06
N SER A 95 27.95 18.09 -0.09
CA SER A 95 27.09 17.85 1.06
C SER A 95 25.97 16.89 0.68
N PHE A 96 25.76 15.91 1.54
CA PHE A 96 24.71 14.91 1.41
C PHE A 96 23.73 15.06 2.57
N PHE A 97 22.46 15.21 2.24
CA PHE A 97 21.37 15.31 3.20
C PHE A 97 20.47 14.09 3.07
N TYR A 98 20.27 13.40 4.19
CA TYR A 98 19.39 12.25 4.29
C TYR A 98 18.29 12.54 5.29
N ARG A 99 17.03 12.31 4.88
CA ARG A 99 15.85 12.40 5.74
C ARG A 99 15.05 11.13 5.63
N TYR A 100 14.61 10.64 6.78
CA TYR A 100 13.71 9.52 6.90
C TYR A 100 12.52 9.91 7.79
N GLU A 101 11.33 9.45 7.42
CA GLU A 101 10.09 9.62 8.18
C GLU A 101 9.39 8.27 8.29
N ALA A 102 8.94 7.90 9.49
CA ALA A 102 8.16 6.69 9.72
C ALA A 102 7.05 6.92 10.73
N THR A 103 5.89 6.29 10.52
CA THR A 103 4.78 6.32 11.47
C THR A 103 4.93 5.33 12.62
N GLN A 104 5.75 4.29 12.46
CA GLN A 104 6.00 3.23 13.44
C GLN A 104 7.51 3.08 13.66
N GLY A 105 7.89 2.46 14.78
CA GLY A 105 9.31 2.19 15.09
C GLY A 105 9.87 1.00 14.29
N GLY A 106 11.20 0.91 14.22
CA GLY A 106 11.93 -0.18 13.58
C GLY A 106 13.43 0.08 13.54
N ASP A 107 14.21 -0.92 13.14
CA ASP A 107 15.65 -0.77 12.94
C ASP A 107 15.92 -0.12 11.57
N LEU A 108 16.71 0.97 11.57
CA LEU A 108 17.12 1.69 10.37
C LEU A 108 18.61 1.50 10.11
N GLY A 109 18.93 0.90 8.95
CA GLY A 109 20.29 0.89 8.39
C GLY A 109 20.35 1.79 7.16
N ALA A 110 21.36 2.64 7.06
CA ALA A 110 21.60 3.48 5.90
C ALA A 110 23.07 3.39 5.48
N ASP A 111 23.29 2.94 4.24
CA ASP A 111 24.59 2.86 3.61
C ASP A 111 24.71 3.92 2.51
N THR A 112 25.87 4.55 2.39
CA THR A 112 26.13 5.56 1.37
C THR A 112 27.53 5.39 0.80
N THR A 113 27.61 5.36 -0.53
CA THR A 113 28.87 5.27 -1.28
C THR A 113 29.05 6.52 -2.13
N LEU A 114 30.20 7.18 -1.98
CA LEU A 114 30.59 8.33 -2.79
C LEU A 114 31.77 7.93 -3.69
N GLN A 115 31.65 8.20 -5.00
CA GLN A 115 32.74 7.99 -5.95
C GLN A 115 32.93 9.25 -6.79
N LEU A 116 34.19 9.68 -6.93
CA LEU A 116 34.60 10.72 -7.86
C LEU A 116 35.05 10.05 -9.16
N VAL A 117 34.41 10.41 -10.28
CA VAL A 117 34.71 9.90 -11.63
C VAL A 117 35.28 11.01 -12.49
#